data_AF-A0A1L0DUH8-F1
#
_entry.id   AF-A0A1L0DUH8-F1
#
_cell.length_a   1.000
_cell.length_b   1.000
_cell.length_c   1.000
_cell.angle_alpha   90.00
_cell.angle_beta   90.00
_cell.angle_gamma   90.00
#
_symmetry.space_group_name_H-M   'P 1'
#
loop_
_entity.id
_entity.type
_entity.pdbx_description
1 polymer ?
#
loop_
_entity_poly.entity_id
_entity_poly.type
_entity_poly.pdbx_seq_one_letter_code
_entity_poly.pdbx_strand_id
1 'polypeptide(L)'
;MLSLDFYTGAVDFLLKLAKRLYGVPNATSNKMIVSNGQNQNTSVNDKLADNKKKRLQLYDLIFKILTKLDVKAIKIRETNNQLMINEFNEVRDLTYESCFASSDKNFHYEFYQWFINQGCSERLLTVDTPYVLPFLQEVSQDNLALTEIMWLYHAKREEYFPAAKILYSLAISQFNLTLKDRIEYLSRANGFCNCTCPPALRQQMIQLSTVIHDLFEVANVQLDLLNVILQDKRINKENREVASQALNFKIQSASELFNGYADPLGYYEICFVIFRISDYKNPDDILKRWELFFERIYFDFQANSESKPLYMLIGESLSTIGPKLVSNDVVFPVHKLVKLTCKYIQSAIEHASSQTPPEGAVVEIFVKAGVPYDKLYVTIKSLIEHNSYDVDVGFAKSLKKEMVYLIRSWYSVDKRLKSGIPSDKIATLSEYSTVNDPIDQWVRTQNTFI
;
A
#
# COMPACT_ATOMS: atom_id res chain seq x y z
N MET A 1 51.74 -2.06 -22.89
CA MET A 1 50.40 -2.58 -23.20
C MET A 1 49.37 -1.46 -23.29
N LEU A 2 49.15 -0.67 -22.24
CA LEU A 2 48.18 0.45 -22.29
C LEU A 2 48.57 1.58 -23.25
N SER A 3 49.86 1.80 -23.49
CA SER A 3 50.36 2.75 -24.50
C SER A 3 50.17 2.28 -25.95
N LEU A 4 49.77 1.02 -26.15
CA LEU A 4 49.52 0.40 -27.46
C LEU A 4 48.04 0.05 -27.64
N ASP A 5 47.15 0.63 -26.81
CA ASP A 5 45.71 0.38 -26.82
C ASP A 5 45.29 -1.10 -26.68
N PHE A 6 46.16 -1.93 -26.11
CA PHE A 6 45.91 -3.35 -25.89
C PHE A 6 45.24 -3.60 -24.52
N TYR A 7 44.01 -3.11 -24.37
CA TYR A 7 43.24 -3.17 -23.10
C TYR A 7 42.71 -4.57 -22.79
N THR A 8 42.05 -5.21 -23.76
CA THR A 8 41.45 -6.55 -23.63
C THR A 8 42.46 -7.58 -23.16
N GLY A 9 43.59 -7.71 -23.85
CA GLY A 9 44.61 -8.69 -23.50
C GLY A 9 45.36 -8.37 -22.21
N ALA A 10 45.42 -7.10 -21.79
CA ALA A 10 45.97 -6.74 -20.47
C ALA A 10 45.05 -7.20 -19.33
N VAL A 11 43.73 -7.05 -19.48
CA VAL A 11 42.74 -7.54 -18.53
C VAL A 11 42.78 -9.08 -18.45
N ASP A 12 42.76 -9.77 -19.59
CA ASP A 12 42.86 -11.23 -19.64
C ASP A 12 44.13 -11.76 -18.95
N PHE A 13 45.26 -11.08 -19.16
CA PHE A 13 46.52 -11.44 -18.53
C PHE A 13 46.43 -11.31 -17.00
N LEU A 14 45.90 -10.19 -16.51
CA LEU A 14 45.74 -9.94 -15.07
C LEU A 14 44.75 -10.93 -14.43
N LEU A 15 43.64 -11.25 -15.10
CA LEU A 15 42.68 -12.25 -14.64
C LEU A 15 43.30 -13.65 -14.56
N LYS A 16 44.07 -14.06 -15.58
CA LYS A 16 44.80 -15.33 -15.55
C LYS A 16 45.86 -15.37 -14.44
N LEU A 17 46.54 -14.25 -14.19
CA LEU A 17 47.52 -14.14 -13.11
C LEU A 17 46.84 -14.25 -11.75
N ALA A 18 45.71 -13.55 -11.56
CA ALA A 18 44.91 -13.66 -10.35
C ALA A 18 44.40 -15.10 -10.13
N LYS A 19 43.95 -15.78 -11.18
CA LYS A 19 43.53 -17.20 -11.13
C LYS A 19 44.68 -18.12 -10.71
N ARG A 20 45.91 -17.88 -11.17
CA ARG A 20 47.10 -18.66 -10.75
C ARG A 20 47.42 -18.49 -9.27
N LEU A 21 47.08 -17.36 -8.65
CA LEU A 21 47.26 -17.15 -7.21
C LEU A 21 46.26 -17.95 -6.35
N TYR A 22 45.17 -18.48 -6.93
CA TYR A 22 44.37 -19.53 -6.28
C TYR A 22 45.08 -20.90 -6.30
N GLY A 23 45.96 -21.11 -7.28
CA GLY A 23 46.67 -22.34 -7.52
C GLY A 23 47.97 -22.45 -6.71
N VAL A 24 47.83 -22.89 -5.46
CA VAL A 24 48.64 -24.03 -5.01
C VAL A 24 47.71 -25.23 -5.05
N PRO A 25 47.82 -26.15 -6.02
CA PRO A 25 47.07 -27.39 -5.99
C PRO A 25 47.71 -28.31 -4.95
N ASN A 26 47.24 -28.20 -3.70
CA ASN A 26 47.28 -29.25 -2.67
C ASN A 26 46.42 -28.82 -1.48
N ALA A 27 45.11 -28.72 -1.71
CA ALA A 27 44.11 -28.79 -0.65
C ALA A 27 42.75 -29.07 -1.30
N THR A 28 42.61 -30.28 -1.83
CA THR A 28 41.31 -30.93 -1.80
C THR A 28 40.81 -30.86 -0.37
N SER A 29 39.63 -30.28 -0.20
CA SER A 29 38.87 -30.30 1.03
C SER A 29 38.87 -31.71 1.64
N ASN A 30 39.36 -31.81 2.88
CA ASN A 30 39.15 -32.89 3.85
C ASN A 30 39.45 -34.34 3.41
N LYS A 31 40.63 -34.84 3.78
CA LYS A 31 40.79 -36.06 4.60
C LYS A 31 42.25 -36.24 5.04
N MET A 32 42.43 -36.41 6.35
CA MET A 32 43.64 -36.84 7.08
C MET A 32 44.83 -35.87 7.12
N ILE A 33 44.97 -35.13 8.23
CA ILE A 33 46.19 -35.16 9.07
C ILE A 33 45.75 -34.99 10.53
N VAL A 34 45.80 -36.08 11.29
CA VAL A 34 45.83 -36.06 12.75
C VAL A 34 47.28 -35.74 13.17
N SER A 35 47.42 -34.94 14.24
CA SER A 35 48.60 -34.81 15.11
C SER A 35 49.94 -34.33 14.51
N ASN A 36 50.20 -33.02 14.59
CA ASN A 36 51.29 -32.41 15.39
C ASN A 36 51.67 -31.01 14.88
N GLY A 37 51.66 -30.02 15.76
CA GLY A 37 52.37 -28.74 15.58
C GLY A 37 51.47 -27.52 15.36
N GLN A 38 51.27 -26.73 16.40
CA GLN A 38 50.58 -25.42 16.37
C GLN A 38 51.29 -24.36 15.48
N ASN A 39 52.48 -24.62 14.96
CA ASN A 39 53.28 -23.67 14.16
C ASN A 39 53.13 -23.78 12.63
N GLN A 40 52.51 -24.84 12.08
CA GLN A 40 52.31 -24.94 10.62
C GLN A 40 51.00 -24.29 10.15
N ASN A 41 49.97 -24.24 11.00
CA ASN A 41 48.68 -23.63 10.67
C ASN A 41 48.76 -22.10 10.50
N THR A 42 49.67 -21.43 11.23
CA THR A 42 49.89 -19.98 11.11
C THR A 42 50.53 -19.61 9.76
N SER A 43 51.60 -20.31 9.36
CA SER A 43 52.30 -20.04 8.08
C SER A 43 51.43 -20.24 6.83
N VAL A 44 50.51 -21.21 6.85
CA VAL A 44 49.58 -21.46 5.74
C VAL A 44 48.52 -20.38 5.67
N ASN A 45 47.98 -19.94 6.82
CA ASN A 45 47.01 -18.85 6.89
C ASN A 45 47.62 -17.50 6.45
N ASP A 46 48.88 -17.22 6.82
CA ASP A 46 49.59 -16.01 6.41
C ASP A 46 49.81 -15.97 4.88
N LYS A 47 50.20 -17.11 4.27
CA LYS A 47 50.35 -17.23 2.81
C LYS A 47 49.02 -17.08 2.07
N LEU A 48 47.92 -17.59 2.62
CA LEU A 48 46.57 -17.42 2.06
C LEU A 48 46.12 -15.96 2.13
N ALA A 49 46.39 -15.27 3.23
CA ALA A 49 46.11 -13.84 3.40
C ALA A 49 46.94 -12.98 2.42
N ASP A 50 48.23 -13.29 2.26
CA ASP A 50 49.10 -12.63 1.29
C ASP A 50 48.64 -12.85 -0.15
N ASN A 51 48.25 -14.07 -0.50
CA ASN A 51 47.70 -14.37 -1.83
C ASN A 51 46.37 -13.62 -2.05
N LYS A 52 45.51 -13.52 -1.03
CA LYS A 52 44.29 -12.70 -1.10
C LYS A 52 44.61 -11.23 -1.36
N LYS A 53 45.58 -10.65 -0.64
CA LYS A 53 46.03 -9.26 -0.83
C LYS A 53 46.59 -9.03 -2.23
N LYS A 54 47.42 -9.94 -2.74
CA LYS A 54 47.96 -9.86 -4.11
C LYS A 54 46.86 -9.92 -5.17
N ARG A 55 45.83 -10.75 -4.99
CA ARG A 55 44.66 -10.77 -5.90
C ARG A 55 43.92 -9.44 -5.91
N LEU A 56 43.66 -8.85 -4.74
CA LEU A 56 43.00 -7.54 -4.65
C LEU A 56 43.79 -6.45 -5.39
N GLN A 57 45.13 -6.47 -5.28
CA GLN A 57 45.99 -5.53 -6.04
C GLN A 57 45.87 -5.73 -7.56
N LEU A 58 45.73 -6.97 -8.04
CA LEU A 58 45.51 -7.25 -9.45
C LEU A 58 44.13 -6.81 -9.93
N TYR A 59 43.10 -6.98 -9.10
CA TYR A 59 41.76 -6.49 -9.41
C TYR A 59 41.74 -4.95 -9.47
N ASP A 60 42.39 -4.26 -8.54
CA ASP A 60 42.54 -2.81 -8.56
C ASP A 60 43.27 -2.32 -9.83
N LEU A 61 44.29 -3.06 -10.29
CA LEU A 61 44.94 -2.78 -11.57
C LEU A 61 43.97 -2.91 -12.74
N ILE A 62 43.11 -3.94 -12.77
CA ILE A 62 42.06 -4.10 -13.79
C ILE A 62 41.09 -2.92 -13.74
N PHE A 63 40.63 -2.52 -12.57
CA PHE A 63 39.69 -1.40 -12.40
C PHE A 63 40.30 -0.05 -12.82
N LYS A 64 41.60 0.16 -12.58
CA LYS A 64 42.35 1.31 -13.11
C LYS A 64 42.42 1.31 -14.64
N ILE A 65 42.55 0.13 -15.25
CA ILE A 65 42.51 0.00 -16.71
C ILE A 65 41.12 0.36 -17.25
N LEU A 66 40.05 -0.19 -16.67
CA LEU A 66 38.67 0.12 -17.06
C LEU A 66 38.33 1.61 -16.90
N THR A 67 38.77 2.23 -15.80
CA THR A 67 38.57 3.67 -15.58
C THR A 67 39.26 4.51 -16.67
N LYS A 68 40.51 4.16 -17.03
CA LYS A 68 41.24 4.85 -18.12
C LYS A 68 40.57 4.65 -19.47
N LEU A 69 40.04 3.45 -19.71
CA LEU A 69 39.31 3.09 -20.92
C LEU A 69 38.04 3.94 -21.05
N ASP A 70 37.26 4.10 -19.98
CA ASP A 70 36.04 4.94 -19.99
C ASP A 70 36.36 6.43 -20.18
N VAL A 71 37.40 6.95 -19.52
CA VAL A 71 37.87 8.34 -19.73
C VAL A 71 38.30 8.57 -21.18
N LYS A 72 38.97 7.59 -21.80
CA LYS A 72 39.38 7.69 -23.21
C LYS A 72 38.17 7.60 -24.15
N ALA A 73 37.16 6.78 -23.82
CA ALA A 73 35.91 6.70 -24.59
C ALA A 73 35.18 8.06 -24.63
N ILE A 74 35.13 8.78 -23.50
CA ILE A 74 34.52 10.11 -23.44
C ILE A 74 35.25 11.09 -24.35
N LYS A 75 36.59 11.15 -24.27
CA LYS A 75 37.41 12.03 -25.12
C LYS A 75 37.25 11.74 -26.61
N ILE A 76 37.13 10.47 -26.99
CA ILE A 76 36.92 10.09 -28.40
C ILE A 76 35.51 10.51 -28.85
N ARG A 77 34.49 10.40 -28.00
CA ARG A 77 33.13 10.88 -28.32
C ARG A 77 33.10 12.39 -28.61
N GLU A 78 33.90 13.19 -27.91
CA GLU A 78 34.01 14.64 -28.14
C GLU A 78 34.57 14.99 -29.53
N THR A 79 35.29 14.07 -30.18
CA THR A 79 35.87 14.32 -31.51
C THR A 79 34.86 14.21 -32.67
N ASN A 80 33.60 13.80 -32.40
CA ASN A 80 32.50 13.66 -33.38
C ASN A 80 32.79 12.76 -34.61
N ASN A 81 33.89 11.99 -34.61
CA ASN A 81 34.19 11.03 -35.67
C ASN A 81 33.49 9.69 -35.38
N GLN A 82 32.39 9.42 -36.09
CA GLN A 82 31.56 8.24 -35.87
C GLN A 82 32.32 6.91 -36.03
N LEU A 83 33.26 6.80 -36.98
CA LEU A 83 34.03 5.58 -37.20
C LEU A 83 34.92 5.26 -35.99
N MET A 84 35.68 6.25 -35.54
CA MET A 84 36.57 6.14 -34.37
C MET A 84 35.80 5.84 -33.08
N ILE A 85 34.60 6.43 -32.94
CA ILE A 85 33.72 6.18 -31.79
C ILE A 85 33.27 4.72 -31.79
N ASN A 86 32.86 4.18 -32.94
CA ASN A 86 32.40 2.80 -33.05
C ASN A 86 33.53 1.81 -32.78
N GLU A 87 34.68 1.97 -33.43
CA GLU A 87 35.86 1.11 -33.23
C GLU A 87 36.31 1.09 -31.76
N PHE A 88 36.31 2.26 -31.10
CA PHE A 88 36.72 2.32 -29.70
C PHE A 88 35.65 1.74 -28.75
N ASN A 89 34.35 1.92 -29.05
CA ASN A 89 33.29 1.29 -28.27
C ASN A 89 33.37 -0.25 -28.39
N GLU A 90 33.68 -0.80 -29.57
CA GLU A 90 33.90 -2.25 -29.73
C GLU A 90 35.03 -2.76 -28.83
N VAL A 91 36.19 -2.08 -28.84
CA VAL A 91 37.31 -2.45 -27.94
C VAL A 91 36.90 -2.34 -26.47
N ARG A 92 36.12 -1.31 -26.13
CA ARG A 92 35.63 -1.12 -24.77
C ARG A 92 34.70 -2.25 -24.34
N ASP A 93 33.73 -2.57 -25.17
CA ASP A 93 32.70 -3.56 -24.87
C ASP A 93 33.33 -4.97 -24.79
N LEU A 94 34.25 -5.31 -25.71
CA LEU A 94 35.07 -6.54 -25.62
C LEU A 94 35.89 -6.63 -24.32
N THR A 95 36.41 -5.51 -23.83
CA THR A 95 37.18 -5.47 -22.57
C THR A 95 36.28 -5.76 -21.37
N TYR A 96 35.06 -5.20 -21.36
CA TYR A 96 34.07 -5.49 -20.33
C TYR A 96 33.54 -6.92 -20.41
N GLU A 97 33.32 -7.44 -21.61
CA GLU A 97 32.93 -8.84 -21.84
C GLU A 97 33.97 -9.82 -21.30
N SER A 98 35.27 -9.55 -21.49
CA SER A 98 36.36 -10.34 -20.88
C SER A 98 36.25 -10.38 -19.34
N CYS A 99 35.94 -9.24 -18.69
CA CYS A 99 35.67 -9.21 -17.25
C CYS A 99 34.45 -10.05 -16.87
N PHE A 100 33.32 -9.91 -17.59
CA PHE A 100 32.09 -10.65 -17.28
C PHE A 100 32.21 -12.15 -17.55
N ALA A 101 33.02 -12.56 -18.54
CA ALA A 101 33.31 -13.95 -18.86
C ALA A 101 34.26 -14.63 -17.86
N SER A 102 34.81 -13.90 -16.90
CA SER A 102 35.66 -14.46 -15.85
C SER A 102 34.91 -15.50 -15.01
N SER A 103 35.57 -16.61 -14.68
CA SER A 103 35.02 -17.67 -13.83
C SER A 103 35.31 -17.46 -12.33
N ASP A 104 35.85 -16.30 -11.94
CA ASP A 104 36.32 -16.02 -10.58
C ASP A 104 35.26 -15.27 -9.77
N LYS A 105 34.59 -15.97 -8.84
CA LYS A 105 33.56 -15.40 -7.95
C LYS A 105 34.06 -14.18 -7.18
N ASN A 106 35.28 -14.20 -6.62
CA ASN A 106 35.76 -13.09 -5.81
C ASN A 106 36.08 -11.86 -6.67
N PHE A 107 36.56 -12.07 -7.89
CA PHE A 107 36.72 -10.98 -8.85
C PHE A 107 35.37 -10.30 -9.12
N HIS A 108 34.33 -11.08 -9.42
CA HIS A 108 32.98 -10.54 -9.65
C HIS A 108 32.46 -9.73 -8.47
N TYR A 109 32.66 -10.20 -7.23
CA TYR A 109 32.24 -9.48 -6.03
C TYR A 109 32.95 -8.12 -5.90
N GLU A 110 34.27 -8.09 -6.06
CA GLU A 110 35.04 -6.84 -6.04
C GLU A 110 34.68 -5.94 -7.23
N PHE A 111 34.35 -6.52 -8.38
CA PHE A 111 33.96 -5.79 -9.58
C PHE A 111 32.60 -5.12 -9.43
N TYR A 112 31.63 -5.78 -8.79
CA TYR A 112 30.34 -5.18 -8.46
C TYR A 112 30.47 -4.12 -7.38
N GLN A 113 31.28 -4.36 -6.36
CA GLN A 113 31.58 -3.36 -5.34
C GLN A 113 32.22 -2.11 -5.98
N TRP A 114 33.10 -2.28 -6.97
CA TRP A 114 33.66 -1.17 -7.73
C TRP A 114 32.59 -0.37 -8.47
N PHE A 115 31.62 -1.02 -9.14
CA PHE A 115 30.49 -0.30 -9.76
C PHE A 115 29.66 0.51 -8.74
N ILE A 116 29.41 -0.07 -7.56
CA ILE A 116 28.68 0.61 -6.48
C ILE A 116 29.47 1.83 -5.97
N ASN A 117 30.77 1.68 -5.74
CA ASN A 117 31.64 2.76 -5.26
C ASN A 117 31.73 3.92 -6.25
N GLN A 118 31.54 3.66 -7.55
CA GLN A 118 31.50 4.69 -8.59
C GLN A 118 30.12 5.35 -8.77
N GLY A 119 29.09 4.88 -8.08
CA GLY A 119 27.71 5.33 -8.28
C GLY A 119 27.08 4.81 -9.58
N CYS A 120 27.66 3.78 -10.21
CA CYS A 120 27.15 3.15 -11.44
C CYS A 120 26.46 1.81 -11.16
N SER A 121 25.78 1.71 -10.02
CA SER A 121 25.16 0.48 -9.52
C SER A 121 24.01 -0.02 -10.41
N GLU A 122 23.34 0.87 -11.15
CA GLU A 122 22.33 0.50 -12.17
C GLU A 122 22.86 -0.45 -13.24
N ARG A 123 24.18 -0.41 -13.52
CA ARG A 123 24.80 -1.33 -14.50
C ARG A 123 24.64 -2.78 -14.07
N LEU A 124 24.53 -3.06 -12.77
CA LEU A 124 24.26 -4.40 -12.24
C LEU A 124 22.91 -4.97 -12.73
N LEU A 125 21.96 -4.13 -13.12
CA LEU A 125 20.68 -4.56 -13.71
C LEU A 125 20.82 -5.16 -15.11
N THR A 126 21.93 -4.89 -15.81
CA THR A 126 22.22 -5.47 -17.14
C THR A 126 23.18 -6.64 -17.07
N VAL A 127 23.82 -6.87 -15.93
CA VAL A 127 24.80 -7.94 -15.77
C VAL A 127 24.09 -9.29 -15.72
N ASP A 128 24.53 -10.21 -16.56
CA ASP A 128 24.04 -11.58 -16.61
C ASP A 128 25.16 -12.56 -16.25
N THR A 129 25.44 -12.69 -14.96
CA THR A 129 26.41 -13.66 -14.44
C THR A 129 25.77 -14.44 -13.28
N PRO A 130 26.23 -15.66 -13.00
CA PRO A 130 25.68 -16.46 -11.89
C PRO A 130 26.04 -15.89 -10.50
N TYR A 131 26.88 -14.85 -10.43
CA TYR A 131 27.42 -14.31 -9.18
C TYR A 131 26.72 -13.02 -8.73
N VAL A 132 26.02 -12.31 -9.61
CA VAL A 132 25.40 -11.02 -9.29
C VAL A 132 24.27 -11.16 -8.27
N LEU A 133 23.41 -12.19 -8.40
CA LEU A 133 22.30 -12.40 -7.48
C LEU A 133 22.80 -12.79 -6.07
N PRO A 134 23.71 -13.77 -5.89
CA PRO A 134 24.31 -14.04 -4.58
C PRO A 134 25.00 -12.82 -3.97
N PHE A 135 25.70 -12.02 -4.77
CA PHE A 135 26.34 -10.79 -4.30
C PHE A 135 25.31 -9.78 -3.78
N LEU A 136 24.25 -9.49 -4.55
CA LEU A 136 23.21 -8.56 -4.14
C LEU A 136 22.54 -9.02 -2.84
N GLN A 137 22.24 -10.31 -2.70
CA GLN A 137 21.63 -10.87 -1.48
C GLN A 137 22.52 -10.77 -0.23
N GLU A 138 23.84 -10.86 -0.39
CA GLU A 138 24.80 -10.73 0.72
C GLU A 138 24.98 -9.26 1.14
N VAL A 139 25.02 -8.32 0.19
CA VAL A 139 25.38 -6.92 0.46
C VAL A 139 24.14 -6.02 0.69
N SER A 140 22.95 -6.41 0.22
CA SER A 140 21.75 -5.55 0.31
C SER A 140 21.13 -5.47 1.71
N GLN A 141 21.45 -6.38 2.63
CA GLN A 141 20.73 -6.54 3.92
C GLN A 141 20.62 -5.23 4.72
N ASP A 142 21.67 -4.41 4.70
CA ASP A 142 21.74 -3.14 5.43
C ASP A 142 21.76 -1.90 4.52
N ASN A 143 21.55 -2.08 3.21
CA ASN A 143 21.65 -0.99 2.24
C ASN A 143 20.39 -0.87 1.38
N LEU A 144 19.64 0.21 1.61
CA LEU A 144 18.40 0.53 0.90
C LEU A 144 18.60 0.58 -0.62
N ALA A 145 19.60 1.32 -1.11
CA ALA A 145 19.84 1.50 -2.53
C ALA A 145 20.17 0.18 -3.24
N LEU A 146 20.90 -0.72 -2.56
CA LEU A 146 21.20 -2.04 -3.12
C LEU A 146 19.99 -2.98 -3.09
N THR A 147 19.14 -2.87 -2.07
CA THR A 147 17.88 -3.62 -2.02
C THR A 147 16.93 -3.14 -3.12
N GLU A 148 16.94 -1.85 -3.45
CA GLU A 148 16.18 -1.31 -4.59
C GLU A 148 16.63 -1.89 -5.93
N ILE A 149 17.95 -1.97 -6.14
CA ILE A 149 18.53 -2.62 -7.33
C ILE A 149 18.13 -4.10 -7.39
N MET A 150 18.05 -4.78 -6.25
CA MET A 150 17.70 -6.19 -6.21
C MET A 150 16.27 -6.48 -6.70
N TRP A 151 15.26 -5.70 -6.30
CA TRP A 151 13.91 -5.91 -6.83
C TRP A 151 13.81 -5.50 -8.30
N LEU A 152 14.51 -4.44 -8.71
CA LEU A 152 14.60 -4.03 -10.12
C LEU A 152 15.23 -5.11 -11.00
N TYR A 153 16.27 -5.78 -10.49
CA TYR A 153 16.93 -6.89 -11.17
C TYR A 153 15.95 -8.04 -11.46
N HIS A 154 15.16 -8.44 -10.45
CA HIS A 154 14.14 -9.48 -10.62
C HIS A 154 13.01 -9.02 -11.56
N ALA A 155 12.51 -7.80 -11.40
CA ALA A 155 11.43 -7.26 -12.23
C ALA A 155 11.80 -7.21 -13.72
N LYS A 156 13.04 -6.82 -14.05
CA LYS A 156 13.54 -6.77 -15.43
C LYS A 156 13.63 -8.15 -16.09
N ARG A 157 13.76 -9.21 -15.29
CA ARG A 157 13.80 -10.61 -15.75
C ARG A 157 12.43 -11.29 -15.70
N GLU A 158 11.36 -10.51 -15.50
CA GLU A 158 9.98 -10.99 -15.36
C GLU A 158 9.78 -11.93 -14.15
N GLU A 159 10.68 -11.86 -13.17
CA GLU A 159 10.59 -12.62 -11.92
C GLU A 159 9.80 -11.81 -10.88
N TYR A 160 8.49 -11.73 -11.07
CA TYR A 160 7.63 -10.84 -10.26
C TYR A 160 7.46 -11.27 -8.80
N PHE A 161 7.46 -12.57 -8.50
CA PHE A 161 7.29 -13.06 -7.12
C PHE A 161 8.46 -12.65 -6.20
N PRO A 162 9.74 -12.89 -6.56
CA PRO A 162 10.87 -12.37 -5.79
C PRO A 162 10.85 -10.84 -5.65
N ALA A 163 10.53 -10.11 -6.73
CA ALA A 163 10.45 -8.65 -6.69
C ALA A 163 9.40 -8.15 -5.68
N ALA A 164 8.19 -8.72 -5.72
CA ALA A 164 7.12 -8.40 -4.76
C ALA A 164 7.52 -8.70 -3.32
N LYS A 165 8.20 -9.84 -3.08
CA LYS A 165 8.68 -10.23 -1.75
C LYS A 165 9.71 -9.24 -1.19
N ILE A 166 10.63 -8.75 -2.03
CA ILE A 166 11.64 -7.77 -1.64
C ILE A 166 10.97 -6.43 -1.29
N LEU A 167 10.06 -5.95 -2.12
CA LEU A 167 9.31 -4.72 -1.85
C LEU A 167 8.47 -4.82 -0.57
N TYR A 168 7.82 -5.97 -0.33
CA TYR A 168 7.15 -6.23 0.93
C TYR A 168 8.12 -6.16 2.12
N SER A 169 9.31 -6.78 2.01
CA SER A 169 10.32 -6.72 3.07
C SER A 169 10.84 -5.31 3.32
N LEU A 170 10.99 -4.48 2.27
CA LEU A 170 11.31 -3.06 2.39
C LEU A 170 10.22 -2.29 3.14
N ALA A 171 8.95 -2.55 2.82
CA ALA A 171 7.83 -1.89 3.47
C ALA A 171 7.70 -2.18 4.98
N ILE A 172 8.19 -3.34 5.46
CA ILE A 172 8.21 -3.69 6.89
C ILE A 172 9.59 -3.53 7.56
N SER A 173 10.60 -3.09 6.80
CA SER A 173 11.98 -2.96 7.29
C SER A 173 12.15 -1.87 8.35
N GLN A 174 13.30 -1.88 9.02
CA GLN A 174 13.72 -0.81 9.95
C GLN A 174 14.50 0.32 9.26
N PHE A 175 14.53 0.35 7.91
CA PHE A 175 15.15 1.46 7.19
C PHE A 175 14.43 2.79 7.49
N ASN A 176 15.19 3.88 7.41
CA ASN A 176 14.64 5.22 7.57
C ASN A 176 13.86 5.62 6.30
N LEU A 177 12.62 5.12 6.21
CA LEU A 177 11.68 5.32 5.12
C LEU A 177 10.47 6.10 5.64
N THR A 178 9.94 7.00 4.82
CA THR A 178 8.66 7.64 5.17
C THR A 178 7.50 6.67 4.98
N LEU A 179 6.36 6.94 5.63
CA LEU A 179 5.16 6.13 5.44
C LEU A 179 4.71 6.10 3.97
N LYS A 180 4.92 7.22 3.23
CA LYS A 180 4.59 7.32 1.81
C LYS A 180 5.45 6.38 0.97
N ASP A 181 6.75 6.32 1.23
CA ASP A 181 7.65 5.40 0.52
C ASP A 181 7.25 3.94 0.77
N ARG A 182 6.87 3.60 2.01
CA ARG A 182 6.38 2.25 2.35
C ARG A 182 5.09 1.91 1.60
N ILE A 183 4.14 2.86 1.52
CA ILE A 183 2.90 2.69 0.74
C ILE A 183 3.21 2.51 -0.75
N GLU A 184 4.18 3.25 -1.29
CA GLU A 184 4.63 3.11 -2.68
C GLU A 184 5.24 1.72 -2.95
N TYR A 185 6.08 1.22 -2.05
CA TYR A 185 6.61 -0.15 -2.16
C TYR A 185 5.50 -1.20 -2.11
N LEU A 186 4.52 -1.06 -1.20
CA LEU A 186 3.37 -1.97 -1.14
C LEU A 186 2.50 -1.90 -2.40
N SER A 187 2.28 -0.70 -2.95
CA SER A 187 1.54 -0.48 -4.20
C SER A 187 2.24 -1.18 -5.38
N ARG A 188 3.55 -1.01 -5.51
CA ARG A 188 4.37 -1.69 -6.53
C ARG A 188 4.36 -3.21 -6.34
N ALA A 189 4.49 -3.68 -5.10
CA ALA A 189 4.46 -5.11 -4.78
C ALA A 189 3.12 -5.74 -5.16
N ASN A 190 2.00 -5.05 -4.86
CA ASN A 190 0.67 -5.47 -5.28
C ASN A 190 0.54 -5.51 -6.82
N GLY A 191 1.12 -4.53 -7.52
CA GLY A 191 1.23 -4.55 -8.99
C GLY A 191 1.90 -5.81 -9.52
N PHE A 192 3.05 -6.20 -8.95
CA PHE A 192 3.75 -7.43 -9.31
C PHE A 192 2.97 -8.69 -8.94
N CYS A 193 2.24 -8.70 -7.81
CA CYS A 193 1.39 -9.83 -7.42
C CYS A 193 0.30 -10.16 -8.46
N ASN A 194 -0.14 -9.17 -9.25
CA ASN A 194 -1.14 -9.32 -10.29
C ASN A 194 -0.56 -9.71 -11.66
N CYS A 195 0.76 -9.81 -11.80
CA CYS A 195 1.41 -10.25 -13.02
C CYS A 195 1.38 -11.78 -13.19
N THR A 196 1.66 -12.24 -14.41
CA THR A 196 1.77 -13.67 -14.73
C THR A 196 2.83 -14.34 -13.86
N CYS A 197 2.47 -15.46 -13.24
CA CYS A 197 3.34 -16.21 -12.34
C CYS A 197 3.36 -17.70 -12.73
N PRO A 198 4.51 -18.38 -12.68
CA PRO A 198 4.60 -19.82 -12.93
C PRO A 198 3.64 -20.62 -12.03
N PRO A 199 3.07 -21.75 -12.52
CA PRO A 199 2.08 -22.52 -11.76
C PRO A 199 2.56 -22.96 -10.37
N ALA A 200 3.85 -23.29 -10.23
CA ALA A 200 4.46 -23.73 -8.97
C ALA A 200 4.46 -22.65 -7.87
N LEU A 201 4.48 -21.37 -8.25
CA LEU A 201 4.55 -20.23 -7.31
C LEU A 201 3.19 -19.55 -7.09
N ARG A 202 2.15 -19.94 -7.84
CA ARG A 202 0.85 -19.27 -7.83
C ARG A 202 0.22 -19.20 -6.44
N GLN A 203 0.27 -20.28 -5.67
CA GLN A 203 -0.29 -20.31 -4.31
C GLN A 203 0.45 -19.34 -3.37
N GLN A 204 1.79 -19.32 -3.44
CA GLN A 204 2.61 -18.40 -2.62
C GLN A 204 2.39 -16.95 -3.04
N MET A 205 2.20 -16.70 -4.34
CA MET A 205 1.88 -15.37 -4.87
C MET A 205 0.54 -14.85 -4.34
N ILE A 206 -0.50 -15.71 -4.30
CA ILE A 206 -1.81 -15.35 -3.75
C ILE A 206 -1.69 -15.03 -2.25
N GLN A 207 -0.98 -15.87 -1.49
CA GLN A 207 -0.76 -15.63 -0.05
C GLN A 207 -0.03 -14.31 0.20
N LEU A 208 1.04 -14.05 -0.56
CA LEU A 208 1.79 -12.80 -0.47
C LEU A 208 0.92 -11.59 -0.86
N SER A 209 0.10 -11.72 -1.90
CA SER A 209 -0.83 -10.68 -2.34
C SER A 209 -1.82 -10.30 -1.24
N THR A 210 -2.42 -11.28 -0.56
CA THR A 210 -3.31 -11.03 0.58
C THR A 210 -2.60 -10.27 1.70
N VAL A 211 -1.40 -10.72 2.10
CA VAL A 211 -0.62 -10.05 3.16
C VAL A 211 -0.24 -8.61 2.78
N ILE A 212 0.17 -8.38 1.53
CA ILE A 212 0.49 -7.04 1.02
C ILE A 212 -0.76 -6.16 1.02
N HIS A 213 -1.91 -6.70 0.59
CA HIS A 213 -3.16 -5.97 0.54
C HIS A 213 -3.63 -5.53 1.94
N ASP A 214 -3.64 -6.45 2.91
CA ASP A 214 -4.03 -6.15 4.29
C ASP A 214 -3.11 -5.08 4.89
N LEU A 215 -1.79 -5.20 4.69
CA LEU A 215 -0.84 -4.22 5.16
C LEU A 215 -0.97 -2.86 4.46
N PHE A 216 -1.29 -2.87 3.15
CA PHE A 216 -1.55 -1.67 2.37
C PHE A 216 -2.79 -0.92 2.88
N GLU A 217 -3.88 -1.62 3.21
CA GLU A 217 -5.06 -0.99 3.79
C GLU A 217 -4.74 -0.32 5.14
N VAL A 218 -4.03 -1.02 6.03
CA VAL A 218 -3.59 -0.48 7.33
C VAL A 218 -2.69 0.75 7.14
N ALA A 219 -1.74 0.70 6.20
CA ALA A 219 -0.83 1.81 5.93
C ALA A 219 -1.57 3.06 5.42
N ASN A 220 -2.60 2.90 4.59
CA ASN A 220 -3.41 4.03 4.13
C ASN A 220 -4.22 4.66 5.28
N VAL A 221 -4.79 3.84 6.18
CA VAL A 221 -5.47 4.36 7.38
C VAL A 221 -4.49 5.10 8.29
N GLN A 222 -3.27 4.59 8.44
CA GLN A 222 -2.22 5.25 9.18
C GLN A 222 -1.81 6.59 8.56
N LEU A 223 -1.80 6.68 7.23
CA LEU A 223 -1.53 7.93 6.51
C LEU A 223 -2.65 8.96 6.71
N ASP A 224 -3.92 8.53 6.63
CA ASP A 224 -5.07 9.38 6.94
C ASP A 224 -4.98 9.90 8.38
N LEU A 225 -4.66 9.04 9.34
CA LEU A 225 -4.45 9.41 10.75
C LEU A 225 -3.32 10.41 10.93
N LEU A 226 -2.18 10.20 10.28
CA LEU A 226 -1.06 11.13 10.31
C LEU A 226 -1.47 12.51 9.78
N ASN A 227 -2.19 12.57 8.66
CA ASN A 227 -2.66 13.83 8.07
C ASN A 227 -3.62 14.57 9.00
N VAL A 228 -4.55 13.85 9.64
CA VAL A 228 -5.49 14.45 10.60
C VAL A 228 -4.76 15.00 11.83
N ILE A 229 -3.83 14.25 12.41
CA ILE A 229 -3.01 14.70 13.57
C ILE A 229 -2.18 15.95 13.22
N LEU A 230 -1.63 16.01 12.00
CA LEU A 230 -0.84 17.16 11.56
C LEU A 230 -1.68 18.43 11.43
N GLN A 231 -2.96 18.30 11.05
CA GLN A 231 -3.90 19.42 10.88
C GLN A 231 -4.62 19.80 12.17
N ASP A 232 -4.63 18.92 13.18
CA ASP A 232 -5.35 19.13 14.42
C ASP A 232 -4.66 20.17 15.32
N LYS A 233 -5.34 21.30 15.53
CA LYS A 233 -4.89 22.41 16.36
C LYS A 233 -4.96 22.12 17.86
N ARG A 234 -5.71 21.10 18.29
CA ARG A 234 -5.84 20.70 19.70
C ARG A 234 -4.56 20.07 20.24
N ILE A 235 -3.72 19.54 19.36
CA ILE A 235 -2.47 18.86 19.70
C ILE A 235 -1.32 19.88 19.73
N ASN A 236 -0.53 19.86 20.82
CA ASN A 236 0.66 20.70 20.92
C ASN A 236 1.74 20.27 19.89
N LYS A 237 2.71 21.16 19.61
CA LYS A 237 3.72 20.91 18.58
C LYS A 237 4.58 19.68 18.89
N GLU A 238 4.98 19.51 20.14
CA GLU A 238 5.86 18.42 20.58
C GLU A 238 5.20 17.04 20.42
N ASN A 239 3.97 16.85 20.92
CA ASN A 239 3.25 15.58 20.78
C ASN A 239 2.93 15.28 19.31
N ARG A 240 2.66 16.31 18.50
CA ARG A 240 2.46 16.16 17.05
C ARG A 240 3.73 15.63 16.38
N GLU A 241 4.90 16.13 16.77
CA GLU A 241 6.19 15.72 16.22
C GLU A 241 6.54 14.28 16.65
N VAL A 242 6.33 13.93 17.91
CA VAL A 242 6.50 12.56 18.43
C VAL A 242 5.57 11.57 17.71
N ALA A 243 4.28 11.90 17.61
CA ALA A 243 3.31 11.06 16.89
C ALA A 243 3.67 10.92 15.41
N SER A 244 4.09 12.01 14.76
CA SER A 244 4.50 12.01 13.35
C SER A 244 5.73 11.13 13.11
N GLN A 245 6.72 11.18 14.00
CA GLN A 245 7.89 10.30 13.90
C GLN A 245 7.50 8.83 14.08
N ALA A 246 6.68 8.51 15.09
CA ALA A 246 6.23 7.15 15.34
C ALA A 246 5.37 6.57 14.21
N LEU A 247 4.48 7.37 13.62
CA LEU A 247 3.62 6.98 12.49
C LEU A 247 4.36 6.97 11.14
N ASN A 248 5.49 7.67 11.00
CA ASN A 248 6.31 7.56 9.78
C ASN A 248 7.27 6.37 9.85
N PHE A 249 7.76 6.03 11.04
CA PHE A 249 8.84 5.06 11.20
C PHE A 249 8.47 3.65 10.74
N LYS A 250 7.30 3.14 11.13
CA LYS A 250 6.81 1.79 10.78
C LYS A 250 5.31 1.77 10.59
N ILE A 251 4.82 0.80 9.82
CA ILE A 251 3.39 0.49 9.77
C ILE A 251 3.02 -0.21 11.09
N GLN A 252 2.13 0.39 11.86
CA GLN A 252 1.66 -0.12 13.15
C GLN A 252 0.43 -1.00 12.95
N SER A 253 0.11 -1.83 13.93
CA SER A 253 -1.10 -2.66 13.86
C SER A 253 -2.37 -1.83 13.98
N ALA A 254 -3.48 -2.32 13.42
CA ALA A 254 -4.80 -1.70 13.55
C ALA A 254 -5.17 -1.39 15.01
N SER A 255 -4.85 -2.30 15.93
CA SER A 255 -5.07 -2.13 17.37
C SER A 255 -4.22 -1.01 17.99
N GLU A 256 -2.95 -0.87 17.59
CA GLU A 256 -2.08 0.23 18.04
C GLU A 256 -2.58 1.57 17.51
N LEU A 257 -3.00 1.64 16.25
CA LEU A 257 -3.56 2.85 15.64
C LEU A 257 -4.86 3.28 16.33
N PHE A 258 -5.72 2.31 16.65
CA PHE A 258 -6.99 2.55 17.34
C PHE A 258 -6.78 3.06 18.77
N ASN A 259 -6.07 2.29 19.60
CA ASN A 259 -5.94 2.56 21.02
C ASN A 259 -4.94 3.69 21.33
N GLY A 260 -3.92 3.86 20.48
CA GLY A 260 -2.88 4.86 20.68
C GLY A 260 -3.29 6.26 20.20
N TYR A 261 -4.19 6.35 19.21
CA TYR A 261 -4.46 7.61 18.52
C TYR A 261 -5.95 7.82 18.20
N ALA A 262 -6.57 6.94 17.43
CA ALA A 262 -7.88 7.22 16.83
C ALA A 262 -9.01 7.39 17.87
N ASP A 263 -9.14 6.44 18.80
CA ASP A 263 -10.19 6.49 19.84
C ASP A 263 -9.91 7.60 20.88
N PRO A 264 -8.69 7.73 21.45
CA PRO A 264 -8.40 8.79 22.43
C PRO A 264 -8.53 10.23 21.90
N LEU A 265 -8.24 10.46 20.61
CA LEU A 265 -8.31 11.79 19.99
C LEU A 265 -9.71 12.08 19.38
N GLY A 266 -10.63 11.12 19.41
CA GLY A 266 -11.99 11.26 18.91
C GLY A 266 -12.09 11.32 17.39
N TYR A 267 -11.20 10.62 16.67
CA TYR A 267 -11.22 10.51 15.21
C TYR A 267 -12.10 9.33 14.77
N TYR A 268 -13.40 9.41 15.06
CA TYR A 268 -14.34 8.30 14.86
C TYR A 268 -14.42 7.81 13.42
N GLU A 269 -14.26 8.70 12.44
CA GLU A 269 -14.19 8.34 11.02
C GLU A 269 -13.06 7.33 10.75
N ILE A 270 -11.90 7.55 11.36
CA ILE A 270 -10.75 6.65 11.27
C ILE A 270 -11.04 5.36 12.04
N CYS A 271 -11.66 5.45 13.22
CA CYS A 271 -12.09 4.27 13.99
C CYS A 271 -12.98 3.34 13.15
N PHE A 272 -13.95 3.87 12.39
CA PHE A 272 -14.80 3.03 11.54
C PHE A 272 -14.03 2.37 10.40
N VAL A 273 -13.08 3.08 9.78
CA VAL A 273 -12.24 2.46 8.75
C VAL A 273 -11.38 1.36 9.36
N ILE A 274 -10.82 1.58 10.57
CA ILE A 274 -10.09 0.54 11.32
C ILE A 274 -10.97 -0.69 11.56
N PHE A 275 -12.19 -0.52 12.07
CA PHE A 275 -13.12 -1.64 12.31
C PHE A 275 -13.41 -2.43 11.03
N ARG A 276 -13.54 -1.74 9.90
CA ARG A 276 -13.79 -2.37 8.60
C ARG A 276 -12.60 -3.22 8.15
N ILE A 277 -11.39 -2.66 8.16
CA ILE A 277 -10.19 -3.36 7.67
C ILE A 277 -9.74 -4.49 8.60
N SER A 278 -10.07 -4.41 9.89
CA SER A 278 -9.73 -5.44 10.88
C SER A 278 -10.81 -6.52 11.03
N ASP A 279 -11.88 -6.49 10.22
CA ASP A 279 -13.06 -7.35 10.34
C ASP A 279 -13.62 -7.41 11.78
N TYR A 280 -13.67 -6.25 12.45
CA TYR A 280 -14.13 -6.15 13.84
C TYR A 280 -15.65 -6.23 13.92
N LYS A 281 -16.16 -7.12 14.78
CA LYS A 281 -17.58 -7.53 14.77
C LYS A 281 -18.38 -7.21 16.03
N ASN A 282 -17.81 -6.50 17.02
CA ASN A 282 -18.57 -6.17 18.22
C ASN A 282 -19.56 -5.02 17.93
N PRO A 283 -20.88 -5.29 17.85
CA PRO A 283 -21.85 -4.28 17.44
C PRO A 283 -22.03 -3.16 18.46
N ASP A 284 -21.79 -3.43 19.75
CA ASP A 284 -21.98 -2.46 20.83
C ASP A 284 -20.85 -1.44 20.83
N ASP A 285 -19.61 -1.91 20.67
CA ASP A 285 -18.44 -1.03 20.56
C ASP A 285 -18.50 -0.14 19.32
N ILE A 286 -18.93 -0.70 18.18
CA ILE A 286 -19.13 0.04 16.92
C ILE A 286 -20.22 1.09 17.10
N LEU A 287 -21.38 0.70 17.66
CA LEU A 287 -22.48 1.62 17.92
C LEU A 287 -22.08 2.78 18.81
N LYS A 288 -21.34 2.50 19.89
CA LYS A 288 -20.87 3.52 20.81
C LYS A 288 -20.04 4.60 20.10
N ARG A 289 -19.20 4.22 19.12
CA ARG A 289 -18.43 5.20 18.33
C ARG A 289 -19.32 5.98 17.36
N TRP A 290 -20.37 5.36 16.82
CA TRP A 290 -21.40 6.09 16.07
C TRP A 290 -22.14 7.10 16.95
N GLU A 291 -22.54 6.73 18.16
CA GLU A 291 -23.18 7.65 19.10
C GLU A 291 -22.27 8.86 19.39
N LEU A 292 -21.00 8.61 19.75
CA LEU A 292 -20.02 9.66 19.99
C LEU A 292 -19.76 10.54 18.76
N PHE A 293 -19.76 9.96 17.55
CA PHE A 293 -19.62 10.70 16.30
C PHE A 293 -20.78 11.67 16.08
N PHE A 294 -22.02 11.22 16.29
CA PHE A 294 -23.19 12.10 16.19
C PHE A 294 -23.22 13.14 17.32
N GLU A 295 -22.84 12.77 18.55
CA GLU A 295 -22.70 13.72 19.67
C GLU A 295 -21.72 14.84 19.35
N ARG A 296 -20.58 14.51 18.71
CA ARG A 296 -19.59 15.51 18.27
C ARG A 296 -20.18 16.48 17.24
N ILE A 297 -20.86 15.97 16.21
CA ILE A 297 -21.53 16.81 15.20
C ILE A 297 -22.57 17.72 15.86
N TYR A 298 -23.33 17.18 16.80
CA TYR A 298 -24.35 17.92 17.53
C TYR A 298 -23.76 19.02 18.42
N PHE A 299 -22.67 18.73 19.12
CA PHE A 299 -21.93 19.71 19.91
C PHE A 299 -21.37 20.84 19.04
N ASP A 300 -20.75 20.51 17.90
CA ASP A 300 -20.22 21.50 16.95
C ASP A 300 -21.33 22.38 16.35
N PHE A 301 -22.53 21.81 16.15
CA PHE A 301 -23.72 22.56 15.76
C PHE A 301 -24.17 23.54 16.84
N GLN A 302 -24.23 23.11 18.10
CA GLN A 302 -24.61 23.99 19.22
C GLN A 302 -23.61 25.12 19.46
N ALA A 303 -22.31 24.85 19.27
CA ALA A 303 -21.25 25.84 19.44
C ALA A 303 -21.25 26.91 18.34
N ASN A 304 -21.74 26.60 17.13
CA ASN A 304 -21.71 27.49 15.98
C ASN A 304 -23.13 28.00 15.65
N SER A 305 -23.57 29.06 16.36
CA SER A 305 -24.96 29.58 16.34
C SER A 305 -25.46 30.13 14.99
N GLU A 306 -24.59 30.31 13.98
CA GLU A 306 -24.95 30.77 12.62
C GLU A 306 -24.84 29.68 11.54
N SER A 307 -24.64 28.41 11.92
CA SER A 307 -24.30 27.35 10.97
C SER A 307 -25.53 26.72 10.28
N LYS A 308 -25.23 26.03 9.17
CA LYS A 308 -26.16 25.22 8.37
C LYS A 308 -27.06 24.33 9.25
N PRO A 309 -28.27 23.97 8.78
CA PRO A 309 -29.13 23.05 9.51
C PRO A 309 -28.44 21.73 9.86
N LEU A 310 -28.75 21.17 11.03
CA LEU A 310 -28.05 19.96 11.54
C LEU A 310 -28.13 18.77 10.55
N TYR A 311 -29.27 18.58 9.88
CA TYR A 311 -29.42 17.50 8.90
C TYR A 311 -28.41 17.60 7.76
N MET A 312 -28.01 18.83 7.36
CA MET A 312 -27.00 19.04 6.32
C MET A 312 -25.61 18.66 6.84
N LEU A 313 -25.28 19.01 8.08
CA LEU A 313 -24.00 18.66 8.70
C LEU A 313 -23.84 17.14 8.86
N ILE A 314 -24.91 16.47 9.32
CA ILE A 314 -24.96 14.99 9.37
C ILE A 314 -24.82 14.43 7.95
N GLY A 315 -25.51 15.02 6.97
CA GLY A 315 -25.45 14.62 5.57
C GLY A 315 -24.06 14.73 4.96
N GLU A 316 -23.38 15.85 5.14
CA GLU A 316 -21.99 16.08 4.68
C GLU A 316 -21.03 15.08 5.32
N SER A 317 -21.17 14.84 6.63
CA SER A 317 -20.33 13.92 7.37
C SER A 317 -20.54 12.47 6.93
N LEU A 318 -21.79 12.00 6.86
CA LEU A 318 -22.13 10.64 6.40
C LEU A 318 -21.81 10.42 4.92
N SER A 319 -21.96 11.44 4.06
CA SER A 319 -21.61 11.34 2.63
C SER A 319 -20.11 11.14 2.42
N THR A 320 -19.29 11.67 3.34
CA THR A 320 -17.83 11.54 3.27
C THR A 320 -17.35 10.14 3.67
N ILE A 321 -17.97 9.53 4.69
CA ILE A 321 -17.55 8.22 5.22
C ILE A 321 -18.35 7.04 4.64
N GLY A 322 -19.58 7.26 4.22
CA GLY A 322 -20.48 6.24 3.70
C GLY A 322 -19.87 5.39 2.59
N PRO A 323 -19.30 5.97 1.52
CA PRO A 323 -18.69 5.21 0.44
C PRO A 323 -17.56 4.28 0.89
N LYS A 324 -16.88 4.61 2.00
CA LYS A 324 -15.84 3.74 2.59
C LYS A 324 -16.44 2.59 3.40
N LEU A 325 -17.66 2.69 3.93
CA LEU A 325 -18.18 1.77 4.95
C LEU A 325 -19.43 0.98 4.53
N VAL A 326 -20.20 1.47 3.56
CA VAL A 326 -21.52 0.91 3.17
C VAL A 326 -21.48 -0.58 2.77
N SER A 327 -20.34 -1.07 2.29
CA SER A 327 -20.15 -2.48 1.94
C SER A 327 -20.13 -3.42 3.16
N ASN A 328 -19.95 -2.90 4.37
CA ASN A 328 -19.89 -3.69 5.60
C ASN A 328 -21.08 -3.35 6.52
N ASP A 329 -22.06 -4.26 6.58
CA ASP A 329 -23.30 -4.09 7.35
C ASP A 329 -23.10 -4.04 8.87
N VAL A 330 -21.99 -4.60 9.36
CA VAL A 330 -21.66 -4.62 10.78
C VAL A 330 -21.12 -3.26 11.20
N VAL A 331 -20.23 -2.68 10.40
CA VAL A 331 -19.61 -1.37 10.66
C VAL A 331 -20.53 -0.21 10.30
N PHE A 332 -21.34 -0.36 9.24
CA PHE A 332 -22.33 0.62 8.78
C PHE A 332 -23.78 0.08 8.93
N PRO A 333 -24.29 -0.07 10.17
CA PRO A 333 -25.60 -0.64 10.42
C PRO A 333 -26.72 0.37 10.08
N VAL A 334 -27.14 0.39 8.81
CA VAL A 334 -28.11 1.36 8.25
C VAL A 334 -29.34 1.53 9.16
N HIS A 335 -29.91 0.43 9.67
CA HIS A 335 -31.09 0.49 10.55
C HIS A 335 -30.86 1.31 11.84
N LYS A 336 -29.67 1.24 12.43
CA LYS A 336 -29.31 1.99 13.66
C LYS A 336 -28.96 3.43 13.31
N LEU A 337 -28.25 3.64 12.20
CA LEU A 337 -27.86 4.97 11.75
C LEU A 337 -29.07 5.82 11.34
N VAL A 338 -30.09 5.23 10.72
CA VAL A 338 -31.36 5.92 10.43
C VAL A 338 -32.03 6.36 11.73
N LYS A 339 -32.12 5.48 12.74
CA LYS A 339 -32.66 5.83 14.06
C LYS A 339 -31.89 6.99 14.71
N LEU A 340 -30.57 6.92 14.73
CA LEU A 340 -29.71 7.98 15.27
C LEU A 340 -29.89 9.31 14.52
N THR A 341 -29.92 9.27 13.19
CA THR A 341 -30.12 10.46 12.36
C THR A 341 -31.45 11.13 12.67
N CYS A 342 -32.55 10.37 12.73
CA CYS A 342 -33.86 10.91 13.08
C CYS A 342 -33.88 11.48 14.50
N LYS A 343 -33.29 10.79 15.48
CA LYS A 343 -33.19 11.26 16.88
C LYS A 343 -32.54 12.64 16.97
N TYR A 344 -31.37 12.80 16.34
CA TYR A 344 -30.64 14.07 16.40
C TYR A 344 -31.33 15.21 15.63
N ILE A 345 -31.95 14.90 14.49
CA ILE A 345 -32.78 15.87 13.75
C ILE A 345 -33.95 16.33 14.62
N GLN A 346 -34.63 15.40 15.30
CA GLN A 346 -35.74 15.71 16.19
C GLN A 346 -35.30 16.60 17.36
N SER A 347 -34.18 16.27 18.01
CA SER A 347 -33.61 17.12 19.06
C SER A 347 -33.32 18.54 18.56
N ALA A 348 -32.80 18.71 17.34
CA ALA A 348 -32.56 20.03 16.77
C ALA A 348 -33.86 20.83 16.50
N ILE A 349 -34.94 20.16 16.06
CA ILE A 349 -36.25 20.77 15.84
C ILE A 349 -36.85 21.27 17.17
N GLU A 350 -36.69 20.51 18.25
CA GLU A 350 -37.15 20.88 19.59
C GLU A 350 -36.44 22.12 20.13
N HIS A 351 -35.15 22.29 19.80
CA HIS A 351 -34.42 23.51 20.12
C HIS A 351 -34.85 24.71 19.26
N ALA A 352 -35.08 24.51 17.96
CA ALA A 352 -35.51 25.57 17.06
C ALA A 352 -36.31 25.04 15.87
N SER A 353 -37.56 25.49 15.71
CA SER A 353 -38.43 25.05 14.60
C SER A 353 -37.91 25.38 13.20
N SER A 354 -36.96 26.32 13.08
CA SER A 354 -36.24 26.62 11.83
C SER A 354 -35.32 25.49 11.36
N GLN A 355 -35.06 24.49 12.20
CA GLN A 355 -34.25 23.30 11.88
C GLN A 355 -35.07 22.18 11.22
N THR A 356 -36.36 22.39 10.97
CA THR A 356 -37.21 21.41 10.27
C THR A 356 -36.63 21.11 8.88
N PRO A 357 -36.22 19.86 8.60
CA PRO A 357 -35.65 19.51 7.31
C PRO A 357 -36.72 19.48 6.21
N PRO A 358 -36.32 19.62 4.92
CA PRO A 358 -37.22 19.35 3.80
C PRO A 358 -37.62 17.86 3.78
N GLU A 359 -38.74 17.57 3.12
CA GLU A 359 -39.19 16.18 2.94
C GLU A 359 -38.15 15.36 2.17
N GLY A 360 -37.81 14.17 2.68
CA GLY A 360 -36.85 13.28 2.03
C GLY A 360 -35.40 13.50 2.47
N ALA A 361 -35.14 14.41 3.40
CA ALA A 361 -33.77 14.73 3.81
C ALA A 361 -33.04 13.50 4.37
N VAL A 362 -33.70 12.65 5.15
CA VAL A 362 -33.07 11.44 5.71
C VAL A 362 -32.73 10.47 4.59
N VAL A 363 -33.65 10.26 3.65
CA VAL A 363 -33.41 9.43 2.47
C VAL A 363 -32.21 9.94 1.68
N GLU A 364 -32.16 11.24 1.39
CA GLU A 364 -31.06 11.83 0.63
C GLU A 364 -29.70 11.68 1.31
N ILE A 365 -29.65 11.79 2.64
CA ILE A 365 -28.42 11.60 3.41
C ILE A 365 -27.85 10.19 3.15
N PHE A 366 -28.67 9.16 3.26
CA PHE A 366 -28.21 7.77 3.09
C PHE A 366 -27.94 7.42 1.62
N VAL A 367 -28.73 7.94 0.68
CA VAL A 367 -28.48 7.76 -0.76
C VAL A 367 -27.17 8.44 -1.17
N LYS A 368 -26.89 9.67 -0.70
CA LYS A 368 -25.62 10.37 -0.95
C LYS A 368 -24.44 9.68 -0.26
N ALA A 369 -24.66 9.03 0.89
CA ALA A 369 -23.70 8.16 1.54
C ALA A 369 -23.42 6.85 0.77
N GLY A 370 -24.17 6.55 -0.29
CA GLY A 370 -23.97 5.39 -1.15
C GLY A 370 -24.84 4.17 -0.80
N VAL A 371 -25.80 4.31 0.11
CA VAL A 371 -26.75 3.23 0.42
C VAL A 371 -27.71 3.07 -0.76
N PRO A 372 -27.89 1.85 -1.30
CA PRO A 372 -28.76 1.64 -2.44
C PRO A 372 -30.24 1.68 -2.01
N TYR A 373 -31.11 2.09 -2.93
CA TYR A 373 -32.53 2.38 -2.67
C TYR A 373 -33.31 1.16 -2.13
N ASP A 374 -33.02 -0.03 -2.64
CA ASP A 374 -33.60 -1.31 -2.23
C ASP A 374 -33.29 -1.62 -0.76
N LYS A 375 -32.02 -1.52 -0.36
CA LYS A 375 -31.60 -1.74 1.03
C LYS A 375 -32.24 -0.71 1.97
N LEU A 376 -32.29 0.55 1.55
CA LEU A 376 -32.92 1.61 2.33
C LEU A 376 -34.43 1.41 2.46
N TYR A 377 -35.11 0.97 1.40
CA TYR A 377 -36.54 0.64 1.41
C TYR A 377 -36.84 -0.49 2.38
N VAL A 378 -36.13 -1.62 2.29
CA VAL A 378 -36.32 -2.75 3.22
C VAL A 378 -36.05 -2.31 4.67
N THR A 379 -35.02 -1.51 4.88
CA THR A 379 -34.66 -1.00 6.21
C THR A 379 -35.76 -0.10 6.78
N ILE A 380 -36.20 0.93 6.05
CA ILE A 380 -37.24 1.86 6.53
C ILE A 380 -38.58 1.13 6.68
N LYS A 381 -38.93 0.21 5.78
CA LYS A 381 -40.14 -0.62 5.90
C LYS A 381 -40.11 -1.44 7.20
N SER A 382 -39.01 -2.15 7.46
CA SER A 382 -38.81 -2.91 8.69
C SER A 382 -38.91 -2.02 9.93
N LEU A 383 -38.37 -0.80 9.89
CA LEU A 383 -38.49 0.18 10.96
C LEU A 383 -39.93 0.68 11.15
N ILE A 384 -40.75 0.77 10.10
CA ILE A 384 -42.17 1.16 10.22
C ILE A 384 -43.00 0.00 10.79
N GLU A 385 -42.70 -1.24 10.40
CA GLU A 385 -43.47 -2.44 10.76
C GLU A 385 -43.15 -2.99 12.16
N HIS A 386 -41.87 -3.00 12.53
CA HIS A 386 -41.40 -3.75 13.70
C HIS A 386 -40.93 -2.88 14.87
N ASN A 387 -40.93 -1.56 14.73
CA ASN A 387 -40.45 -0.69 15.81
C ASN A 387 -41.48 -0.63 16.95
N SER A 388 -41.30 -1.49 17.94
CA SER A 388 -42.22 -1.68 19.08
C SER A 388 -42.29 -0.46 20.00
N TYR A 389 -41.25 0.39 19.97
CA TYR A 389 -41.15 1.63 20.72
C TYR A 389 -40.65 2.73 19.78
N ASP A 390 -41.44 3.79 19.63
CA ASP A 390 -41.02 4.99 18.91
C ASP A 390 -39.80 5.60 19.62
N VAL A 391 -38.77 5.96 18.85
CA VAL A 391 -37.57 6.64 19.38
C VAL A 391 -37.97 7.99 19.98
N ASP A 392 -38.93 8.67 19.35
CA ASP A 392 -39.54 9.94 19.77
C ASP A 392 -41.01 10.01 19.30
N VAL A 393 -41.82 10.88 19.93
CA VAL A 393 -43.24 11.08 19.56
C VAL A 393 -43.33 11.56 18.09
N GLY A 394 -43.78 10.68 17.19
CA GLY A 394 -43.90 10.99 15.76
C GLY A 394 -42.80 10.41 14.87
N PHE A 395 -41.88 9.60 15.41
CA PHE A 395 -40.85 8.89 14.65
C PHE A 395 -41.43 8.06 13.48
N ALA A 396 -42.43 7.22 13.76
CA ALA A 396 -43.11 6.44 12.71
C ALA A 396 -43.80 7.32 11.66
N LYS A 397 -44.35 8.48 12.05
CA LYS A 397 -44.99 9.42 11.11
C LYS A 397 -43.95 10.08 10.21
N SER A 398 -42.79 10.45 10.75
CA SER A 398 -41.66 10.99 9.98
C SER A 398 -41.15 9.96 8.97
N LEU A 399 -40.92 8.71 9.40
CA LEU A 399 -40.48 7.64 8.51
C LEU A 399 -41.48 7.35 7.38
N LYS A 400 -42.78 7.43 7.63
CA LYS A 400 -43.79 7.27 6.57
C LYS A 400 -43.68 8.36 5.49
N LYS A 401 -43.39 9.60 5.87
CA LYS A 401 -43.15 10.69 4.90
C LYS A 401 -41.86 10.46 4.10
N GLU A 402 -40.79 10.08 4.79
CA GLU A 402 -39.52 9.71 4.16
C GLU A 402 -39.70 8.53 3.19
N MET A 403 -40.53 7.54 3.53
CA MET A 403 -40.84 6.41 2.65
C MET A 403 -41.56 6.83 1.37
N VAL A 404 -42.51 7.77 1.45
CA VAL A 404 -43.17 8.32 0.25
C VAL A 404 -42.13 8.98 -0.66
N TYR A 405 -41.22 9.79 -0.08
CA TYR A 405 -40.13 10.39 -0.84
C TYR A 405 -39.20 9.35 -1.46
N LEU A 406 -38.82 8.33 -0.68
CA LEU A 406 -37.95 7.23 -1.14
C LEU A 406 -38.54 6.53 -2.36
N ILE A 407 -39.81 6.15 -2.31
CA ILE A 407 -40.50 5.45 -3.41
C ILE A 407 -40.53 6.33 -4.66
N ARG A 408 -40.86 7.62 -4.52
CA ARG A 408 -40.88 8.58 -5.64
C ARG A 408 -39.48 8.78 -6.23
N SER A 409 -38.48 8.95 -5.37
CA SER A 409 -37.07 9.14 -5.76
C SER A 409 -36.55 7.89 -6.48
N TRP A 410 -36.76 6.70 -5.90
CA TRP A 410 -36.35 5.43 -6.50
C TRP A 410 -37.04 5.19 -7.85
N TYR A 411 -38.35 5.42 -7.94
CA TYR A 411 -39.10 5.33 -9.20
C TYR A 411 -38.54 6.28 -10.26
N SER A 412 -38.09 7.49 -9.89
CA SER A 412 -37.55 8.45 -10.84
C SER A 412 -36.22 8.02 -11.47
N VAL A 413 -35.44 7.20 -10.75
CA VAL A 413 -34.10 6.74 -11.16
C VAL A 413 -34.14 5.36 -11.83
N ASP A 414 -34.94 4.44 -11.32
CA ASP A 414 -34.95 3.04 -11.75
C ASP A 414 -35.93 2.78 -12.90
N LYS A 415 -35.40 2.38 -14.06
CA LYS A 415 -36.18 2.04 -15.25
C LYS A 415 -37.07 0.81 -15.05
N ARG A 416 -36.66 -0.15 -14.20
CA ARG A 416 -37.44 -1.38 -13.95
C ARG A 416 -38.73 -1.04 -13.23
N LEU A 417 -38.64 -0.23 -12.17
CA LEU A 417 -39.82 0.26 -11.45
C LEU A 417 -40.74 1.08 -12.36
N LYS A 418 -40.20 1.95 -13.22
CA LYS A 418 -41.00 2.70 -14.21
C LYS A 418 -41.79 1.80 -15.16
N SER A 419 -41.18 0.69 -15.60
CA SER A 419 -41.85 -0.26 -16.47
C SER A 419 -42.89 -1.14 -15.76
N GLY A 420 -42.68 -1.39 -14.46
CA GLY A 420 -43.49 -2.31 -13.67
C GLY A 420 -44.67 -1.65 -12.95
N ILE A 421 -44.53 -0.40 -12.51
CA ILE A 421 -45.51 0.32 -11.71
C ILE A 421 -46.08 1.50 -12.50
N PRO A 422 -47.41 1.59 -12.68
CA PRO A 422 -48.04 2.74 -13.33
C PRO A 422 -47.73 4.06 -12.60
N SER A 423 -47.43 5.12 -13.37
CA SER A 423 -47.09 6.45 -12.84
C SER A 423 -48.15 7.00 -11.88
N ASP A 424 -49.42 6.71 -12.15
CA ASP A 424 -50.55 7.23 -11.39
C ASP A 424 -50.55 6.71 -9.95
N LYS A 425 -50.12 5.46 -9.73
CA LYS A 425 -49.98 4.87 -8.39
C LYS A 425 -48.89 5.54 -7.56
N ILE A 426 -47.85 6.07 -8.20
CA ILE A 426 -46.76 6.79 -7.53
C ILE A 426 -47.16 8.26 -7.26
N ALA A 427 -47.83 8.90 -8.22
CA ALA A 427 -48.29 10.28 -8.09
C ALA A 427 -49.35 10.45 -6.99
N THR A 428 -50.22 9.45 -6.82
CA THR A 428 -51.29 9.46 -5.80
C THR A 428 -50.82 9.07 -4.40
N LEU A 429 -49.59 8.57 -4.24
CA LEU A 429 -49.05 8.16 -2.94
C LEU A 429 -48.70 9.40 -2.11
N SER A 430 -49.63 9.87 -1.26
CA SER A 430 -49.40 10.99 -0.32
C SER A 430 -48.99 10.54 1.08
N GLU A 431 -49.47 9.39 1.52
CA GLU A 431 -49.13 8.78 2.81
C GLU A 431 -48.77 7.30 2.62
N TYR A 432 -47.70 6.86 3.28
CA TYR A 432 -47.28 5.47 3.24
C TYR A 432 -48.07 4.60 4.24
N SER A 433 -48.59 3.48 3.74
CA SER A 433 -49.08 2.37 4.56
C SER A 433 -48.59 1.06 3.94
N THR A 434 -48.39 0.04 4.77
CA THR A 434 -47.93 -1.29 4.32
C THR A 434 -48.91 -1.95 3.35
N VAL A 435 -50.19 -1.60 3.42
CA VAL A 435 -51.24 -2.10 2.52
C VAL A 435 -51.20 -1.41 1.15
N ASN A 436 -50.89 -0.11 1.13
CA ASN A 436 -50.90 0.71 -0.08
C ASN A 436 -49.51 0.83 -0.71
N ASP A 437 -48.56 -0.01 -0.31
CA ASP A 437 -47.18 0.00 -0.81
C ASP A 437 -47.13 -0.46 -2.29
N PRO A 438 -46.87 0.44 -3.25
CA PRO A 438 -46.88 0.10 -4.68
C PRO A 438 -45.77 -0.88 -5.06
N ILE A 439 -44.64 -0.85 -4.33
CA ILE A 439 -43.49 -1.73 -4.59
C ILE A 439 -43.82 -3.13 -4.08
N ASP A 440 -44.34 -3.26 -2.86
CA ASP A 440 -44.75 -4.57 -2.30
C ASP A 440 -45.84 -5.24 -3.15
N GLN A 441 -46.83 -4.47 -3.63
CA GLN A 441 -47.86 -4.98 -4.56
C GLN A 441 -47.24 -5.49 -5.87
N TRP A 442 -46.29 -4.74 -6.43
CA TRP A 442 -45.63 -5.12 -7.67
C TRP A 442 -44.78 -6.38 -7.52
N VAL A 443 -43.98 -6.49 -6.45
CA VAL A 443 -43.20 -7.67 -6.08
C VAL A 443 -44.08 -8.92 -6.00
N ARG A 444 -45.22 -8.83 -5.30
CA ARG A 444 -46.19 -9.93 -5.17
C ARG A 444 -46.78 -10.36 -6.51
N THR A 445 -46.99 -9.43 -7.44
CA THR A 445 -47.55 -9.75 -8.77
C THR A 445 -46.53 -10.38 -9.73
N GLN A 446 -45.23 -10.13 -9.55
CA GLN A 446 -44.18 -10.60 -10.47
C GLN A 446 -43.41 -11.84 -9.98
N ASN A 447 -43.67 -12.35 -8.76
CA ASN A 447 -42.89 -13.43 -8.14
C ASN A 447 -41.37 -13.16 -8.09
N THR A 448 -40.96 -11.89 -8.19
CA THR A 448 -39.57 -11.45 -8.09
C THR A 448 -39.29 -11.01 -6.66
N PHE A 449 -38.29 -11.61 -6.00
CA PHE A 449 -37.78 -11.12 -4.72
C PHE A 449 -36.94 -9.85 -4.96
N ILE A 450 -37.20 -8.80 -4.16
CA ILE A 450 -36.32 -7.64 -3.98
C ILE A 450 -35.42 -7.92 -2.79
#